data_AF-A0A1V4AVK1-F1
#
_entry.id   AF-A0A1V4AVK1-F1
#
_cell.length_a   1.000
_cell.length_b   1.000
_cell.length_c   1.000
_cell.angle_alpha   90.00
_cell.angle_beta   90.00
_cell.angle_gamma   90.00
#
_symmetry.space_group_name_H-M   'P 1'
#
loop_
_entity.id
_entity.type
_entity.pdbx_description
1 polymer ?
#
loop_
_entity_poly.entity_id
_entity_poly.type
_entity_poly.pdbx_seq_one_letter_code
_entity_poly.pdbx_strand_id
1 'polypeptide(L)'
;MHTFNTNSQTIGGTTAISIPNVTVTGVTLTNDTTLTVNTALSGTGGLTQGSGATLNIRGTSAITTLTASASGNVVNYNGTAAQTIHVATYVTLKSNNTAGAILGGAVTLTTLTIGDATANSIFSDGGFVITLSGSSDFNLTSGTYRLGSATVGTTFPSFVTINIAAGTTVNYVSGVAQTVSATPGYQHLTISGVGTKTPDASLTIAGNLTVNATGGTFDLGAAFSHTVTGNVVLTAGTVNGGASVLTLSGNWTGAGTFTANTSTIVFAGTSAQTIGNAATTFNYLTIDKAMNTASFGANATVNGNLTITSGTLGIVGVTITVAGTTDITGTVTLSSTTGTKIFTGLVTINTGGVWNNTANEAVTFRGGITHNGTTFTAGTGAYTFDTNSQAIGGTTAISIPNVTVTGVTLTNDTTLTVNTALSGTGGLTQGSGVVLNLGGSSGITSLDASVNSNTVNYTSTTAAQTVKGTAYHHLTINKSGRTATLGAATTVNGDLTVTAGTLNTSTLALTANGLTNIT
;
A
#
# COMPACT_ATOMS: atom_id res chain seq x y z
N MET A 1 -47.86 21.14 -25.50
CA MET A 1 -47.89 21.47 -24.06
C MET A 1 -49.27 21.11 -23.56
N HIS A 2 -49.39 20.31 -22.51
CA HIS A 2 -50.67 19.95 -21.91
C HIS A 2 -50.80 20.70 -20.58
N THR A 3 -51.85 21.51 -20.47
CA THR A 3 -52.12 22.32 -19.28
C THR A 3 -53.34 21.76 -18.56
N PHE A 4 -53.19 21.48 -17.27
CA PHE A 4 -54.23 20.99 -16.37
C PHE A 4 -54.57 22.11 -15.39
N ASN A 5 -55.72 22.76 -15.56
CA ASN A 5 -56.05 24.02 -14.86
C ASN A 5 -57.53 24.16 -14.44
N THR A 6 -58.36 23.14 -14.62
CA THR A 6 -59.77 23.14 -14.22
C THR A 6 -60.14 21.81 -13.58
N ASN A 7 -60.66 21.85 -12.34
CA ASN A 7 -60.99 20.67 -11.52
C ASN A 7 -59.79 19.74 -11.23
N SER A 8 -59.91 18.85 -10.26
CA SER A 8 -58.95 17.74 -10.09
C SER A 8 -59.08 16.77 -11.26
N GLN A 9 -57.96 16.36 -11.85
CA GLN A 9 -57.93 15.50 -13.04
C GLN A 9 -57.06 14.28 -12.80
N THR A 10 -57.33 13.17 -13.50
CA THR A 10 -56.55 11.93 -13.40
C THR A 10 -56.03 11.53 -14.77
N ILE A 11 -54.72 11.24 -14.84
CA ILE A 11 -54.10 10.48 -15.93
C ILE A 11 -54.06 9.03 -15.48
N GLY A 12 -54.83 8.16 -16.13
CA GLY A 12 -54.93 6.74 -15.79
C GLY A 12 -54.94 5.86 -17.04
N GLY A 13 -55.13 4.56 -16.82
CA GLY A 13 -55.18 3.53 -17.87
C GLY A 13 -54.00 2.55 -17.81
N THR A 14 -54.06 1.49 -18.62
CA THR A 14 -53.09 0.39 -18.61
C THR A 14 -51.88 0.63 -19.52
N THR A 15 -51.95 1.62 -20.41
CA THR A 15 -50.88 1.92 -21.38
C THR A 15 -50.06 3.11 -20.89
N ALA A 16 -48.74 3.06 -21.07
CA ALA A 16 -47.87 4.17 -20.74
C ALA A 16 -48.18 5.42 -21.59
N ILE A 17 -48.22 6.58 -20.95
CA ILE A 17 -48.53 7.87 -21.58
C ILE A 17 -47.26 8.71 -21.60
N SER A 18 -46.99 9.37 -22.73
CA SER A 18 -45.81 10.22 -22.92
C SER A 18 -46.25 11.62 -23.34
N ILE A 19 -45.91 12.62 -22.53
CA ILE A 19 -46.29 14.02 -22.74
C ILE A 19 -45.02 14.88 -22.75
N PRO A 20 -44.78 15.73 -23.77
CA PRO A 20 -43.62 16.61 -23.78
C PRO A 20 -43.59 17.58 -22.59
N ASN A 21 -44.65 18.36 -22.40
CA ASN A 21 -44.75 19.36 -21.34
C ASN A 21 -46.06 19.16 -20.58
N VAL A 22 -45.96 18.97 -19.26
CA VAL A 22 -47.09 18.91 -18.32
C VAL A 22 -47.03 20.16 -17.44
N THR A 23 -48.05 21.00 -17.52
CA THR A 23 -48.21 22.18 -16.65
C THR A 23 -49.47 22.03 -15.82
N VAL A 24 -49.36 22.05 -14.50
CA VAL A 24 -50.52 21.99 -13.60
C VAL A 24 -50.65 23.32 -12.87
N THR A 25 -51.82 23.97 -12.97
CA THR A 25 -52.04 25.32 -12.42
C THR A 25 -53.30 25.35 -11.57
N GLY A 26 -53.14 25.65 -10.28
CA GLY A 26 -54.27 25.85 -9.36
C GLY A 26 -55.12 24.61 -9.05
N VAL A 27 -54.70 23.42 -9.49
CA VAL A 27 -55.41 22.15 -9.30
C VAL A 27 -54.45 21.02 -8.93
N THR A 28 -55.00 19.85 -8.56
CA THR A 28 -54.24 18.61 -8.39
C THR A 28 -54.48 17.67 -9.57
N LEU A 29 -53.39 17.22 -10.17
CA LEU A 29 -53.37 16.15 -11.18
C LEU A 29 -52.99 14.83 -10.48
N THR A 30 -53.76 13.77 -10.68
CA THR A 30 -53.41 12.42 -10.21
C THR A 30 -52.82 11.61 -11.37
N ASN A 31 -51.71 10.91 -11.13
CA ASN A 31 -51.17 9.93 -12.07
C ASN A 31 -51.34 8.51 -11.51
N ASP A 32 -52.24 7.74 -12.10
CA ASP A 32 -52.55 6.34 -11.75
C ASP A 32 -52.01 5.34 -12.79
N THR A 33 -51.00 5.74 -13.57
CA THR A 33 -50.39 4.91 -14.62
C THR A 33 -48.88 5.15 -14.74
N THR A 34 -48.27 4.70 -15.84
CA THR A 34 -46.92 5.11 -16.24
C THR A 34 -47.00 6.39 -17.08
N LEU A 35 -46.63 7.52 -16.49
CA LEU A 35 -46.53 8.82 -17.16
C LEU A 35 -45.07 9.17 -17.43
N THR A 36 -44.74 9.54 -18.66
CA THR A 36 -43.42 10.07 -19.05
C THR A 36 -43.54 11.53 -19.44
N VAL A 37 -42.81 12.40 -18.74
CA VAL A 37 -42.70 13.82 -19.06
C VAL A 37 -41.37 14.08 -19.76
N ASN A 38 -41.38 14.36 -21.07
CA ASN A 38 -40.15 14.41 -21.86
C ASN A 38 -39.33 15.69 -21.66
N THR A 39 -39.98 16.84 -21.43
CA THR A 39 -39.34 18.15 -21.48
C THR A 39 -39.49 18.93 -20.18
N ALA A 40 -40.72 19.09 -19.67
CA ALA A 40 -40.93 19.83 -18.42
C ALA A 40 -42.20 19.40 -17.68
N LEU A 41 -42.05 19.14 -16.38
CA LEU A 41 -43.13 19.08 -15.41
C LEU A 41 -43.12 20.40 -14.62
N SER A 42 -44.19 21.18 -14.66
CA SER A 42 -44.19 22.57 -14.16
C SER A 42 -45.53 23.01 -13.60
N GLY A 43 -45.54 24.16 -12.94
CA GLY A 43 -46.76 24.90 -12.61
C GLY A 43 -47.02 25.07 -11.10
N THR A 44 -48.03 25.86 -10.77
CA THR A 44 -48.39 26.23 -9.39
C THR A 44 -49.29 25.23 -8.68
N GLY A 45 -49.81 24.23 -9.42
CA GLY A 45 -50.63 23.15 -8.88
C GLY A 45 -49.82 22.00 -8.30
N GLY A 46 -50.50 20.87 -8.05
CA GLY A 46 -49.92 19.65 -7.51
C GLY A 46 -50.02 18.46 -8.45
N LEU A 47 -49.06 17.53 -8.36
CA LEU A 47 -49.12 16.19 -8.96
C LEU A 47 -49.10 15.14 -7.85
N THR A 48 -50.09 14.25 -7.81
CA THR A 48 -50.17 13.12 -6.87
C THR A 48 -49.97 11.80 -7.62
N GLN A 49 -49.06 10.95 -7.15
CA GLN A 49 -48.87 9.60 -7.67
C GLN A 49 -49.84 8.62 -7.00
N GLY A 50 -50.52 7.82 -7.81
CA GLY A 50 -51.32 6.68 -7.39
C GLY A 50 -50.49 5.48 -6.95
N SER A 51 -51.16 4.49 -6.36
CA SER A 51 -50.53 3.23 -5.94
C SER A 51 -49.96 2.48 -7.16
N GLY A 52 -48.70 2.06 -7.09
CA GLY A 52 -48.02 1.36 -8.19
C GLY A 52 -47.76 2.20 -9.45
N ALA A 53 -48.12 3.49 -9.45
CA ALA A 53 -47.92 4.37 -10.60
C ALA A 53 -46.44 4.73 -10.79
N THR A 54 -46.03 4.95 -12.04
CA THR A 54 -44.68 5.37 -12.39
C THR A 54 -44.69 6.76 -13.03
N LEU A 55 -43.84 7.65 -12.56
CA LEU A 55 -43.56 8.95 -13.18
C LEU A 55 -42.12 8.99 -13.66
N ASN A 56 -41.93 8.96 -14.97
CA ASN A 56 -40.64 9.20 -15.60
C ASN A 56 -40.50 10.70 -15.92
N ILE A 57 -39.45 11.33 -15.42
CA ILE A 57 -39.12 12.73 -15.69
C ILE A 57 -37.82 12.73 -16.51
N ARG A 58 -37.90 13.08 -17.79
CA ARG A 58 -36.73 13.19 -18.68
C ARG A 58 -36.19 14.61 -18.84
N GLY A 59 -36.96 15.60 -18.39
CA GLY A 59 -36.60 17.01 -18.44
C GLY A 59 -36.61 17.68 -17.06
N THR A 60 -37.01 18.95 -16.98
CA THR A 60 -37.04 19.69 -15.71
C THR A 60 -38.27 19.35 -14.85
N SER A 61 -38.13 19.39 -13.53
CA SER A 61 -39.24 19.27 -12.57
C SER A 61 -39.36 20.55 -11.72
N ALA A 62 -40.24 21.45 -12.14
CA ALA A 62 -40.54 22.74 -11.51
C ALA A 62 -42.02 22.85 -11.10
N ILE A 63 -42.68 21.72 -10.84
CA ILE A 63 -44.03 21.70 -10.24
C ILE A 63 -43.93 22.19 -8.81
N THR A 64 -44.96 22.85 -8.29
CA THR A 64 -44.93 23.35 -6.91
C THR A 64 -45.05 22.21 -5.89
N THR A 65 -46.00 21.29 -6.10
CA THR A 65 -46.22 20.16 -5.19
C THR A 65 -46.14 18.83 -5.93
N LEU A 66 -45.33 17.90 -5.42
CA LEU A 66 -45.30 16.51 -5.84
C LEU A 66 -45.57 15.61 -4.63
N THR A 67 -46.64 14.83 -4.68
CA THR A 67 -47.01 13.87 -3.64
C THR A 67 -46.78 12.46 -4.17
N ALA A 68 -45.67 11.84 -3.76
CA ALA A 68 -45.27 10.50 -4.20
C ALA A 68 -45.20 9.49 -3.04
N SER A 69 -46.20 9.50 -2.16
CA SER A 69 -46.26 8.65 -0.95
C SER A 69 -47.17 7.41 -1.05
N ALA A 70 -47.92 7.23 -2.14
CA ALA A 70 -48.77 6.05 -2.34
C ALA A 70 -47.95 4.76 -2.52
N SER A 71 -48.40 3.65 -1.91
CA SER A 71 -47.68 2.37 -1.92
C SER A 71 -47.23 1.91 -3.31
N GLY A 72 -45.99 1.43 -3.42
CA GLY A 72 -45.42 0.90 -4.65
C GLY A 72 -45.20 1.91 -5.78
N ASN A 73 -45.46 3.21 -5.59
CA ASN A 73 -45.19 4.18 -6.64
C ASN A 73 -43.69 4.38 -6.89
N VAL A 74 -43.37 4.84 -8.10
CA VAL A 74 -42.01 5.13 -8.55
C VAL A 74 -41.95 6.51 -9.17
N VAL A 75 -40.95 7.31 -8.78
CA VAL A 75 -40.54 8.52 -9.52
C VAL A 75 -39.12 8.31 -10.02
N ASN A 76 -38.94 8.41 -11.34
CA ASN A 76 -37.71 8.06 -12.04
C ASN A 76 -37.18 9.27 -12.82
N TYR A 77 -36.03 9.79 -12.40
CA TYR A 77 -35.30 10.83 -13.12
C TYR A 77 -34.37 10.17 -14.14
N ASN A 78 -34.80 10.18 -15.41
CA ASN A 78 -34.16 9.45 -16.50
C ASN A 78 -33.92 10.32 -17.74
N GLY A 79 -33.57 11.59 -17.51
CA GLY A 79 -33.17 12.52 -18.56
C GLY A 79 -31.79 12.25 -19.14
N THR A 80 -31.44 13.00 -20.18
CA THR A 80 -30.11 12.99 -20.82
C THR A 80 -29.24 14.19 -20.41
N ALA A 81 -29.84 15.20 -19.78
CA ALA A 81 -29.15 16.34 -19.18
C ALA A 81 -29.19 16.23 -17.65
N ALA A 82 -28.35 16.98 -16.95
CA ALA A 82 -28.38 17.02 -15.49
C ALA A 82 -29.76 17.47 -14.99
N GLN A 83 -30.30 16.78 -13.98
CA GLN A 83 -31.63 17.04 -13.43
C GLN A 83 -31.56 17.44 -11.97
N THR A 84 -32.42 18.37 -11.57
CA THR A 84 -32.70 18.65 -10.16
C THR A 84 -33.93 17.86 -9.74
N ILE A 85 -33.77 17.06 -8.70
CA ILE A 85 -34.83 16.26 -8.09
C ILE A 85 -35.68 17.18 -7.22
N HIS A 86 -36.97 17.15 -7.47
CA HIS A 86 -37.96 17.91 -6.72
C HIS A 86 -38.01 17.50 -5.25
N VAL A 87 -38.30 18.45 -4.37
CA VAL A 87 -38.47 18.18 -2.94
C VAL A 87 -39.82 17.52 -2.69
N ALA A 88 -39.80 16.26 -2.23
CA ALA A 88 -41.01 15.49 -1.92
C ALA A 88 -40.71 14.31 -0.98
N THR A 89 -41.79 13.66 -0.55
CA THR A 89 -41.75 12.30 0.01
C THR A 89 -41.93 11.29 -1.12
N TYR A 90 -41.01 10.32 -1.22
CA TYR A 90 -40.99 9.28 -2.24
C TYR A 90 -41.17 7.89 -1.61
N VAL A 91 -41.97 7.02 -2.24
CA VAL A 91 -41.87 5.59 -1.94
C VAL A 91 -40.61 5.04 -2.61
N THR A 92 -40.54 5.11 -3.94
CA THR A 92 -39.33 4.75 -4.70
C THR A 92 -38.83 5.94 -5.51
N LEU A 93 -37.62 6.41 -5.22
CA LEU A 93 -36.91 7.39 -6.02
C LEU A 93 -35.84 6.68 -6.85
N LYS A 94 -35.85 6.90 -8.18
CA LYS A 94 -34.83 6.37 -9.07
C LYS A 94 -34.02 7.47 -9.75
N SER A 95 -32.71 7.24 -9.88
CA SER A 95 -31.85 7.96 -10.84
C SER A 95 -31.38 7.01 -11.92
N ASN A 96 -31.83 7.26 -13.15
CA ASN A 96 -31.42 6.57 -14.36
C ASN A 96 -30.88 7.58 -15.38
N ASN A 97 -29.97 8.44 -14.93
CA ASN A 97 -29.44 9.55 -15.68
C ASN A 97 -27.91 9.61 -15.55
N THR A 98 -27.20 9.47 -16.67
CA THR A 98 -25.73 9.51 -16.75
C THR A 98 -25.15 10.92 -16.61
N ALA A 99 -25.89 11.96 -16.99
CA ALA A 99 -25.53 13.35 -16.73
C ALA A 99 -25.75 13.74 -15.26
N GLY A 100 -26.60 12.99 -14.56
CA GLY A 100 -26.78 13.00 -13.12
C GLY A 100 -28.06 13.67 -12.63
N ALA A 101 -28.55 13.19 -11.49
CA ALA A 101 -29.68 13.75 -10.77
C ALA A 101 -29.22 14.22 -9.38
N ILE A 102 -29.43 15.50 -9.07
CA ILE A 102 -29.05 16.12 -7.79
C ILE A 102 -30.31 16.52 -7.02
N LEU A 103 -30.34 16.29 -5.70
CA LEU A 103 -31.44 16.79 -4.86
C LEU A 103 -31.55 18.31 -4.92
N GLY A 104 -32.76 18.83 -5.13
CA GLY A 104 -33.08 20.26 -5.01
C GLY A 104 -33.36 20.72 -3.58
N GLY A 105 -33.40 19.79 -2.62
CA GLY A 105 -33.62 20.03 -1.20
C GLY A 105 -33.71 18.71 -0.42
N ALA A 106 -33.95 18.77 0.89
CA ALA A 106 -34.10 17.58 1.71
C ALA A 106 -35.32 16.76 1.29
N VAL A 107 -35.20 15.43 1.27
CA VAL A 107 -36.28 14.52 0.86
C VAL A 107 -36.54 13.46 1.94
N THR A 108 -37.72 12.85 1.87
CA THR A 108 -38.01 11.61 2.60
C THR A 108 -38.19 10.49 1.60
N LEU A 109 -37.58 9.33 1.80
CA LEU A 109 -37.78 8.17 0.92
C LEU A 109 -37.77 6.83 1.65
N THR A 110 -38.44 5.84 1.07
CA THR A 110 -38.32 4.42 1.47
C THR A 110 -37.23 3.73 0.66
N THR A 111 -37.26 3.85 -0.67
CA THR A 111 -36.30 3.17 -1.57
C THR A 111 -35.59 4.17 -2.47
N LEU A 112 -34.26 4.07 -2.54
CA LEU A 112 -33.43 4.77 -3.52
C LEU A 112 -32.77 3.74 -4.44
N THR A 113 -33.02 3.84 -5.75
CA THR A 113 -32.40 2.98 -6.76
C THR A 113 -31.64 3.80 -7.80
N ILE A 114 -30.40 3.41 -8.10
CA ILE A 114 -29.52 4.11 -9.03
C ILE A 114 -29.05 3.15 -10.12
N GLY A 115 -29.35 3.50 -11.37
CA GLY A 115 -28.83 2.83 -12.56
C GLY A 115 -29.35 1.42 -12.81
N ASP A 116 -30.59 1.12 -12.40
CA ASP A 116 -31.25 -0.15 -12.70
C ASP A 116 -31.72 -0.27 -14.16
N ALA A 117 -32.02 0.85 -14.81
CA ALA A 117 -32.42 0.91 -16.22
C ALA A 117 -31.37 1.59 -17.11
N THR A 118 -30.51 2.44 -16.55
CA THR A 118 -29.46 3.15 -17.30
C THR A 118 -28.13 3.01 -16.59
N ALA A 119 -27.21 2.27 -17.21
CA ALA A 119 -25.88 2.07 -16.66
C ALA A 119 -25.13 3.40 -16.48
N ASN A 120 -24.21 3.46 -15.52
CA ASN A 120 -23.40 4.64 -15.18
C ASN A 120 -24.22 5.86 -14.74
N SER A 121 -25.41 5.66 -14.20
CA SER A 121 -26.24 6.74 -13.67
C SER A 121 -25.62 7.39 -12.44
N ILE A 122 -25.88 8.68 -12.24
CA ILE A 122 -25.34 9.46 -11.13
C ILE A 122 -26.49 9.98 -10.27
N PHE A 123 -26.39 9.79 -8.96
CA PHE A 123 -27.22 10.47 -7.97
C PHE A 123 -26.33 11.29 -7.04
N SER A 124 -26.75 12.50 -6.71
CA SER A 124 -26.06 13.37 -5.77
C SER A 124 -27.04 13.90 -4.72
N ASP A 125 -26.71 13.77 -3.44
CA ASP A 125 -27.53 14.33 -2.37
C ASP A 125 -27.47 15.88 -2.33
N GLY A 126 -26.49 16.48 -3.01
CA GLY A 126 -26.34 17.93 -3.09
C GLY A 126 -26.05 18.61 -1.75
N GLY A 127 -25.62 17.84 -0.74
CA GLY A 127 -25.50 18.33 0.64
C GLY A 127 -26.83 18.38 1.40
N PHE A 128 -27.91 17.81 0.86
CA PHE A 128 -29.20 17.73 1.55
C PHE A 128 -29.37 16.40 2.27
N VAL A 129 -30.14 16.44 3.37
CA VAL A 129 -30.45 15.25 4.17
C VAL A 129 -31.47 14.37 3.44
N ILE A 130 -31.22 13.06 3.41
CA ILE A 130 -32.19 12.04 3.04
C ILE A 130 -32.75 11.44 4.34
N THR A 131 -34.02 11.69 4.60
CA THR A 131 -34.74 11.07 5.71
C THR A 131 -35.32 9.74 5.24
N LEU A 132 -35.07 8.65 5.97
CA LEU A 132 -35.55 7.33 5.61
C LEU A 132 -36.90 7.05 6.27
N SER A 133 -37.82 6.44 5.54
CA SER A 133 -39.14 6.02 6.03
C SER A 133 -39.36 4.53 5.82
N GLY A 134 -40.09 3.88 6.74
CA GLY A 134 -40.40 2.45 6.65
C GLY A 134 -39.16 1.55 6.66
N SER A 135 -39.28 0.34 6.10
CA SER A 135 -38.14 -0.53 5.82
C SER A 135 -37.42 -0.01 4.58
N SER A 136 -36.31 0.70 4.78
CA SER A 136 -35.66 1.45 3.72
C SER A 136 -34.59 0.64 2.98
N ASP A 137 -34.57 0.77 1.65
CA ASP A 137 -33.67 0.03 0.76
C ASP A 137 -32.83 0.98 -0.11
N PHE A 138 -31.52 0.74 -0.17
CA PHE A 138 -30.62 1.37 -1.13
C PHE A 138 -30.14 0.37 -2.16
N ASN A 139 -30.35 0.66 -3.45
CA ASN A 139 -29.94 -0.18 -4.57
C ASN A 139 -29.05 0.62 -5.52
N LEU A 140 -27.73 0.46 -5.40
CA LEU A 140 -26.78 0.99 -6.36
C LEU A 140 -26.41 -0.11 -7.36
N THR A 141 -27.14 -0.15 -8.47
CA THR A 141 -27.02 -1.19 -9.50
C THR A 141 -25.96 -0.85 -10.53
N SER A 142 -25.82 0.43 -10.88
CA SER A 142 -24.78 0.92 -11.79
C SER A 142 -24.52 2.41 -11.58
N GLY A 143 -23.24 2.81 -11.68
CA GLY A 143 -22.83 4.21 -11.63
C GLY A 143 -22.39 4.70 -10.26
N THR A 144 -22.74 5.95 -9.93
CA THR A 144 -22.14 6.69 -8.80
C THR A 144 -23.17 7.31 -7.87
N TYR A 145 -23.00 7.10 -6.56
CA TYR A 145 -23.67 7.87 -5.52
C TYR A 145 -22.72 8.92 -4.93
N ARG A 146 -23.09 10.21 -4.99
CA ARG A 146 -22.29 11.35 -4.49
C ARG A 146 -22.88 11.91 -3.21
N LEU A 147 -22.02 12.06 -2.20
CA LEU A 147 -22.38 12.52 -0.85
C LEU A 147 -21.68 13.85 -0.52
N GLY A 148 -22.48 14.85 -0.19
CA GLY A 148 -22.07 16.16 0.28
C GLY A 148 -22.09 17.24 -0.79
N SER A 149 -21.68 18.43 -0.40
CA SER A 149 -21.54 19.60 -1.26
C SER A 149 -20.31 20.41 -0.88
N ALA A 150 -20.02 21.49 -1.60
CA ALA A 150 -18.92 22.39 -1.27
C ALA A 150 -18.98 22.92 0.18
N THR A 151 -20.17 23.04 0.77
CA THR A 151 -20.39 23.66 2.08
C THR A 151 -20.98 22.72 3.13
N VAL A 152 -21.41 21.52 2.75
CA VAL A 152 -22.06 20.55 3.67
C VAL A 152 -21.44 19.18 3.55
N GLY A 153 -21.10 18.59 4.69
CA GLY A 153 -20.63 17.20 4.81
C GLY A 153 -21.76 16.31 5.28
N THR A 154 -22.48 15.69 4.36
CA THR A 154 -23.53 14.70 4.69
C THR A 154 -22.91 13.34 4.98
N THR A 155 -23.61 12.53 5.75
CA THR A 155 -23.25 11.13 6.03
C THR A 155 -24.00 10.19 5.08
N PHE A 156 -23.46 8.98 4.87
CA PHE A 156 -24.21 7.92 4.20
C PHE A 156 -25.48 7.60 5.02
N PRO A 157 -26.70 7.62 4.45
CA PRO A 157 -27.92 7.33 5.21
C PRO A 157 -27.96 5.88 5.70
N SER A 158 -28.45 5.66 6.92
CA SER A 158 -28.54 4.33 7.53
C SER A 158 -29.73 3.50 7.01
N PHE A 159 -29.66 3.08 5.74
CA PHE A 159 -30.65 2.18 5.14
C PHE A 159 -30.71 0.82 5.86
N VAL A 160 -31.90 0.21 5.88
CA VAL A 160 -32.08 -1.14 6.44
C VAL A 160 -31.43 -2.18 5.54
N THR A 161 -31.69 -2.11 4.23
CA THR A 161 -31.05 -2.96 3.23
C THR A 161 -30.14 -2.13 2.33
N ILE A 162 -28.90 -2.58 2.13
CA ILE A 162 -27.96 -1.93 1.22
C ILE A 162 -27.44 -2.94 0.19
N ASN A 163 -27.82 -2.72 -1.07
CA ASN A 163 -27.41 -3.52 -2.21
C ASN A 163 -26.50 -2.69 -3.11
N ILE A 164 -25.21 -3.02 -3.16
CA ILE A 164 -24.21 -2.33 -3.99
C ILE A 164 -23.58 -3.31 -4.96
N ALA A 165 -23.87 -3.14 -6.25
CA ALA A 165 -23.39 -4.01 -7.32
C ALA A 165 -21.92 -3.74 -7.69
N ALA A 166 -21.19 -4.76 -8.15
CA ALA A 166 -19.81 -4.62 -8.60
C ALA A 166 -19.63 -3.55 -9.69
N GLY A 167 -18.51 -2.82 -9.62
CA GLY A 167 -18.19 -1.72 -10.54
C GLY A 167 -18.82 -0.37 -10.16
N THR A 168 -19.67 -0.31 -9.14
CA THR A 168 -20.29 0.95 -8.69
C THR A 168 -19.39 1.75 -7.77
N THR A 169 -19.63 3.06 -7.69
CA THR A 169 -18.82 4.00 -6.91
C THR A 169 -19.65 4.76 -5.88
N VAL A 170 -19.17 4.84 -4.64
CA VAL A 170 -19.60 5.87 -3.70
C VAL A 170 -18.52 6.95 -3.65
N ASN A 171 -18.92 8.21 -3.85
CA ASN A 171 -18.01 9.35 -3.94
C ASN A 171 -18.33 10.39 -2.86
N TYR A 172 -17.40 10.61 -1.94
CA TYR A 172 -17.49 11.67 -0.94
C TYR A 172 -16.91 12.97 -1.51
N VAL A 173 -17.81 13.93 -1.77
CA VAL A 173 -17.52 15.14 -2.54
C VAL A 173 -17.46 16.41 -1.70
N SER A 174 -17.65 16.32 -0.38
CA SER A 174 -17.82 17.52 0.43
C SER A 174 -16.58 18.44 0.45
N GLY A 175 -16.80 19.74 0.34
CA GLY A 175 -15.75 20.74 0.53
C GLY A 175 -15.40 20.99 2.00
N VAL A 176 -16.18 20.46 2.95
CA VAL A 176 -15.94 20.54 4.39
C VAL A 176 -15.67 19.16 4.98
N ALA A 177 -15.37 19.11 6.28
CA ALA A 177 -15.18 17.86 7.00
C ALA A 177 -16.39 16.93 6.82
N GLN A 178 -16.14 15.64 6.61
CA GLN A 178 -17.17 14.66 6.31
C GLN A 178 -16.81 13.28 6.84
N THR A 179 -17.74 12.65 7.54
CA THR A 179 -17.59 11.26 7.98
C THR A 179 -17.80 10.30 6.80
N VAL A 180 -16.89 9.35 6.64
CA VAL A 180 -17.01 8.24 5.69
C VAL A 180 -17.57 7.04 6.43
N SER A 181 -18.72 6.53 6.04
CA SER A 181 -19.32 5.41 6.77
C SER A 181 -18.60 4.08 6.49
N ALA A 182 -18.43 3.23 7.49
CA ALA A 182 -17.97 1.86 7.34
C ALA A 182 -19.07 0.88 6.91
N THR A 183 -20.34 1.29 6.98
CA THR A 183 -21.47 0.53 6.45
C THR A 183 -22.20 1.40 5.43
N PRO A 184 -22.18 1.03 4.15
CA PRO A 184 -21.91 -0.30 3.60
C PRO A 184 -20.42 -0.58 3.31
N GLY A 185 -20.12 -1.85 2.99
CA GLY A 185 -18.92 -2.16 2.21
C GLY A 185 -19.01 -1.55 0.80
N TYR A 186 -17.89 -1.06 0.30
CA TYR A 186 -17.83 -0.36 -0.99
C TYR A 186 -17.35 -1.26 -2.11
N GLN A 187 -17.90 -1.09 -3.31
CA GLN A 187 -17.32 -1.69 -4.51
C GLN A 187 -16.19 -0.79 -5.05
N HIS A 188 -16.42 0.51 -5.17
CA HIS A 188 -15.37 1.52 -5.30
C HIS A 188 -15.66 2.68 -4.35
N LEU A 189 -14.61 3.21 -3.71
CA LEU A 189 -14.68 4.41 -2.89
C LEU A 189 -13.85 5.52 -3.54
N THR A 190 -14.47 6.66 -3.79
CA THR A 190 -13.78 7.86 -4.29
C THR A 190 -13.89 8.99 -3.28
N ILE A 191 -12.78 9.69 -3.06
CA ILE A 191 -12.70 10.93 -2.32
C ILE A 191 -12.33 12.03 -3.32
N SER A 192 -13.27 12.93 -3.62
CA SER A 192 -13.06 14.03 -4.58
C SER A 192 -13.35 15.42 -4.00
N GLY A 193 -13.86 15.49 -2.77
CA GLY A 193 -14.05 16.74 -2.04
C GLY A 193 -12.80 17.21 -1.31
N VAL A 194 -12.62 18.53 -1.18
CA VAL A 194 -11.43 19.16 -0.57
C VAL A 194 -11.44 19.20 0.97
N GLY A 195 -12.56 18.88 1.61
CA GLY A 195 -12.56 18.78 3.08
C GLY A 195 -11.81 17.55 3.58
N THR A 196 -11.62 17.42 4.90
CA THR A 196 -11.10 16.18 5.50
C THR A 196 -12.19 15.10 5.54
N LYS A 197 -11.86 13.87 5.14
CA LYS A 197 -12.78 12.74 5.09
C LYS A 197 -12.26 11.69 6.04
N THR A 198 -13.03 11.36 7.06
CA THR A 198 -12.57 10.46 8.14
C THR A 198 -13.55 9.30 8.31
N PRO A 199 -13.10 8.04 8.22
CA PRO A 199 -13.93 6.88 8.51
C PRO A 199 -14.48 6.89 9.94
N ASP A 200 -15.70 6.41 10.13
CA ASP A 200 -16.27 6.14 11.47
C ASP A 200 -15.85 4.79 12.05
N ALA A 201 -15.36 3.86 11.22
CA ALA A 201 -14.74 2.60 11.60
C ALA A 201 -13.86 2.03 10.46
N SER A 202 -13.35 0.81 10.65
CA SER A 202 -12.64 0.05 9.61
C SER A 202 -13.48 -0.09 8.33
N LEU A 203 -12.89 0.29 7.20
CA LEU A 203 -13.55 0.23 5.89
C LEU A 203 -13.24 -1.09 5.18
N THR A 204 -14.22 -1.62 4.45
CA THR A 204 -14.03 -2.69 3.47
C THR A 204 -14.36 -2.18 2.08
N ILE A 205 -13.38 -2.21 1.18
CA ILE A 205 -13.51 -1.74 -0.21
C ILE A 205 -13.11 -2.89 -1.13
N ALA A 206 -14.08 -3.50 -1.81
CA ALA A 206 -13.88 -4.67 -2.67
C ALA A 206 -13.17 -4.35 -4.00
N GLY A 207 -13.14 -3.09 -4.41
CA GLY A 207 -12.41 -2.61 -5.58
C GLY A 207 -11.47 -1.46 -5.20
N ASN A 208 -11.40 -0.42 -6.02
CA ASN A 208 -10.41 0.64 -5.85
C ASN A 208 -10.82 1.68 -4.79
N LEU A 209 -9.82 2.15 -4.04
CA LEU A 209 -9.85 3.43 -3.32
C LEU A 209 -9.18 4.48 -4.20
N THR A 210 -9.90 5.55 -4.55
CA THR A 210 -9.36 6.68 -5.31
C THR A 210 -9.41 7.95 -4.48
N VAL A 211 -8.28 8.63 -4.29
CA VAL A 211 -8.21 9.97 -3.73
C VAL A 211 -7.80 10.93 -4.83
N ASN A 212 -8.71 11.84 -5.18
CA ASN A 212 -8.58 12.75 -6.31
C ASN A 212 -9.14 14.14 -5.96
N ALA A 213 -8.60 14.73 -4.90
CA ALA A 213 -9.02 16.03 -4.41
C ALA A 213 -7.80 16.89 -4.08
N THR A 214 -7.37 17.78 -4.98
CA THR A 214 -6.26 18.70 -4.70
C THR A 214 -6.58 19.53 -3.45
N GLY A 215 -5.72 19.44 -2.43
CA GLY A 215 -5.94 20.08 -1.12
C GLY A 215 -6.87 19.31 -0.16
N GLY A 216 -7.54 18.26 -0.63
CA GLY A 216 -8.34 17.36 0.20
C GLY A 216 -7.51 16.32 0.94
N THR A 217 -8.04 15.88 2.08
CA THR A 217 -7.42 14.84 2.91
C THR A 217 -8.40 13.70 3.14
N PHE A 218 -7.98 12.47 2.83
CA PHE A 218 -8.60 11.25 3.35
C PHE A 218 -7.78 10.76 4.54
N ASP A 219 -8.33 10.92 5.75
CA ASP A 219 -7.69 10.55 6.99
C ASP A 219 -8.17 9.17 7.43
N LEU A 220 -7.29 8.17 7.42
CA LEU A 220 -7.58 6.80 7.84
C LEU A 220 -7.85 6.67 9.35
N GLY A 221 -7.71 7.75 10.13
CA GLY A 221 -8.03 7.76 11.55
C GLY A 221 -6.99 7.00 12.39
N ALA A 222 -7.40 6.60 13.59
CA ALA A 222 -6.53 5.93 14.55
C ALA A 222 -7.05 4.52 14.87
N ALA A 223 -6.15 3.53 14.81
CA ALA A 223 -6.42 2.15 15.20
C ALA A 223 -7.54 1.44 14.41
N PHE A 224 -7.77 1.83 13.16
CA PHE A 224 -8.63 1.06 12.24
C PHE A 224 -7.82 0.09 11.37
N SER A 225 -8.48 -0.94 10.87
CA SER A 225 -7.93 -1.95 9.96
C SER A 225 -8.71 -1.93 8.65
N HIS A 226 -8.29 -1.07 7.72
CA HIS A 226 -8.94 -0.92 6.42
C HIS A 226 -8.48 -2.01 5.44
N THR A 227 -9.42 -2.51 4.63
CA THR A 227 -9.14 -3.45 3.54
C THR A 227 -9.53 -2.86 2.20
N VAL A 228 -8.61 -2.88 1.23
CA VAL A 228 -8.84 -2.51 -0.17
C VAL A 228 -8.43 -3.68 -1.07
N THR A 229 -9.39 -4.41 -1.61
CA THR A 229 -9.10 -5.56 -2.48
C THR A 229 -8.61 -5.10 -3.87
N GLY A 230 -8.95 -3.88 -4.29
CA GLY A 230 -8.43 -3.27 -5.51
C GLY A 230 -7.18 -2.42 -5.29
N ASN A 231 -6.98 -1.47 -6.20
CA ASN A 231 -5.88 -0.52 -6.15
C ASN A 231 -6.17 0.62 -5.16
N VAL A 232 -5.11 1.16 -4.57
CA VAL A 232 -5.10 2.46 -3.90
C VAL A 232 -4.49 3.47 -4.88
N VAL A 233 -5.32 4.42 -5.35
CA VAL A 233 -4.98 5.37 -6.41
C VAL A 233 -5.02 6.79 -5.86
N LEU A 234 -3.85 7.37 -5.60
CA LEU A 234 -3.68 8.74 -5.12
C LEU A 234 -3.46 9.66 -6.31
N THR A 235 -4.52 10.00 -7.05
CA THR A 235 -4.42 10.89 -8.21
C THR A 235 -4.02 12.31 -7.78
N ALA A 236 -4.65 12.83 -6.73
CA ALA A 236 -4.40 14.15 -6.16
C ALA A 236 -4.86 14.20 -4.69
N GLY A 237 -4.36 15.17 -3.91
CA GLY A 237 -4.70 15.30 -2.49
C GLY A 237 -3.81 14.47 -1.58
N THR A 238 -4.24 14.31 -0.33
CA THR A 238 -3.49 13.63 0.73
C THR A 238 -4.26 12.42 1.25
N VAL A 239 -3.58 11.27 1.36
CA VAL A 239 -3.98 10.21 2.29
C VAL A 239 -3.18 10.39 3.57
N ASN A 240 -3.86 10.62 4.68
CA ASN A 240 -3.27 10.62 6.01
C ASN A 240 -3.46 9.23 6.62
N GLY A 241 -2.36 8.52 6.90
CA GLY A 241 -2.40 7.17 7.45
C GLY A 241 -2.83 7.10 8.92
N GLY A 242 -2.74 8.22 9.64
CA GLY A 242 -2.98 8.28 11.08
C GLY A 242 -2.21 7.21 11.85
N ALA A 243 -2.92 6.37 12.60
CA ALA A 243 -2.36 5.21 13.30
C ALA A 243 -3.03 3.90 12.86
N SER A 244 -3.58 3.88 11.64
CA SER A 244 -4.35 2.76 11.11
C SER A 244 -3.50 1.78 10.30
N VAL A 245 -4.05 0.59 10.08
CA VAL A 245 -3.54 -0.40 9.12
C VAL A 245 -4.36 -0.29 7.83
N LEU A 246 -3.69 -0.24 6.69
CA LEU A 246 -4.30 -0.34 5.36
C LEU A 246 -3.72 -1.55 4.63
N THR A 247 -4.56 -2.58 4.50
CA THR A 247 -4.24 -3.77 3.72
C THR A 247 -4.78 -3.61 2.31
N LEU A 248 -3.91 -3.75 1.30
CA LEU A 248 -4.30 -3.70 -0.10
C LEU A 248 -3.88 -4.93 -0.90
N SER A 249 -4.76 -5.37 -1.79
CA SER A 249 -4.52 -6.50 -2.71
C SER A 249 -4.19 -6.06 -4.13
N GLY A 250 -4.45 -4.80 -4.49
CA GLY A 250 -4.03 -4.18 -5.75
C GLY A 250 -2.78 -3.30 -5.62
N ASN A 251 -2.51 -2.51 -6.64
CA ASN A 251 -1.37 -1.60 -6.70
C ASN A 251 -1.56 -0.35 -5.83
N TRP A 252 -0.45 0.23 -5.39
CA TRP A 252 -0.39 1.59 -4.88
C TRP A 252 0.12 2.50 -6.00
N THR A 253 -0.66 3.47 -6.47
CA THR A 253 -0.29 4.33 -7.60
C THR A 253 -0.73 5.77 -7.40
N GLY A 254 -0.22 6.66 -8.26
CA GLY A 254 -0.58 8.08 -8.31
C GLY A 254 0.50 9.01 -7.74
N ALA A 255 0.27 10.31 -7.93
CA ALA A 255 1.21 11.38 -7.57
C ALA A 255 0.73 12.24 -6.38
N GLY A 256 -0.38 11.85 -5.74
CA GLY A 256 -0.86 12.48 -4.50
C GLY A 256 0.09 12.23 -3.33
N THR A 257 -0.16 12.92 -2.22
CA THR A 257 0.68 12.85 -1.02
C THR A 257 0.21 11.75 -0.09
N PHE A 258 1.14 10.99 0.47
CA PHE A 258 0.87 10.10 1.60
C PHE A 258 1.59 10.61 2.84
N THR A 259 0.82 10.91 3.88
CA THR A 259 1.35 11.27 5.21
C THR A 259 1.29 10.03 6.09
N ALA A 260 2.44 9.37 6.28
CA ALA A 260 2.48 8.05 6.90
C ALA A 260 2.12 8.02 8.39
N ASN A 261 2.47 9.05 9.17
CA ASN A 261 2.30 9.08 10.63
C ASN A 261 2.80 7.78 11.27
N THR A 262 2.00 7.09 12.07
CA THR A 262 2.37 5.80 12.68
C THR A 262 1.67 4.61 12.01
N SER A 263 1.15 4.80 10.80
CA SER A 263 0.37 3.78 10.08
C SER A 263 1.20 2.59 9.59
N THR A 264 0.50 1.51 9.27
CA THR A 264 1.05 0.32 8.62
C THR A 264 0.38 0.09 7.28
N ILE A 265 1.17 -0.03 6.22
CA ILE A 265 0.67 -0.42 4.89
C ILE A 265 1.04 -1.89 4.63
N VAL A 266 0.07 -2.70 4.24
CA VAL A 266 0.24 -4.15 4.03
C VAL A 266 -0.11 -4.55 2.61
N PHE A 267 0.87 -4.95 1.81
CA PHE A 267 0.65 -5.50 0.47
C PHE A 267 0.39 -7.01 0.57
N ALA A 268 -0.88 -7.41 0.38
CA ALA A 268 -1.35 -8.78 0.61
C ALA A 268 -1.98 -9.45 -0.62
N GLY A 269 -1.84 -8.85 -1.80
CA GLY A 269 -2.47 -9.35 -3.03
C GLY A 269 -1.86 -10.68 -3.50
N THR A 270 -2.65 -11.47 -4.22
CA THR A 270 -2.18 -12.72 -4.85
C THR A 270 -1.44 -12.46 -6.18
N SER A 271 -1.81 -11.41 -6.91
CA SER A 271 -1.14 -10.96 -8.13
C SER A 271 0.11 -10.13 -7.82
N ALA A 272 0.97 -9.91 -8.83
CA ALA A 272 2.06 -8.95 -8.70
C ALA A 272 1.52 -7.55 -8.35
N GLN A 273 2.19 -6.85 -7.42
CA GLN A 273 1.80 -5.50 -6.98
C GLN A 273 2.94 -4.51 -7.28
N THR A 274 2.57 -3.29 -7.66
CA THR A 274 3.49 -2.15 -7.75
C THR A 274 3.31 -1.26 -6.53
N ILE A 275 4.42 -0.92 -5.87
CA ILE A 275 4.50 0.00 -4.75
C ILE A 275 4.92 1.37 -5.29
N GLY A 276 3.94 2.18 -5.68
CA GLY A 276 4.10 3.56 -6.12
C GLY A 276 4.66 3.70 -7.54
N ASN A 277 4.31 4.80 -8.19
CA ASN A 277 5.00 5.36 -9.36
C ASN A 277 5.55 6.77 -9.07
N ALA A 278 5.51 7.18 -7.80
CA ALA A 278 6.08 8.41 -7.25
C ALA A 278 6.74 8.11 -5.91
N ALA A 279 7.71 8.93 -5.52
CA ALA A 279 8.46 8.71 -4.27
C ALA A 279 7.49 8.72 -3.07
N THR A 280 7.55 7.68 -2.24
CA THR A 280 6.61 7.48 -1.13
C THR A 280 7.36 7.19 0.16
N THR A 281 6.97 7.85 1.25
CA THR A 281 7.46 7.54 2.60
C THR A 281 6.39 6.75 3.34
N PHE A 282 6.74 5.55 3.80
CA PHE A 282 5.93 4.71 4.68
C PHE A 282 6.45 4.83 6.11
N ASN A 283 5.60 4.51 7.09
CA ASN A 283 6.07 4.33 8.47
C ASN A 283 6.39 2.86 8.71
N TYR A 284 5.36 2.01 8.82
CA TYR A 284 5.54 0.55 8.77
C TYR A 284 5.08 0.02 7.42
N LEU A 285 5.89 -0.87 6.84
CA LEU A 285 5.58 -1.52 5.55
C LEU A 285 5.69 -3.03 5.70
N THR A 286 4.61 -3.72 5.36
CA THR A 286 4.56 -5.19 5.36
C THR A 286 4.29 -5.72 3.97
N ILE A 287 5.09 -6.69 3.55
CA ILE A 287 4.86 -7.51 2.36
C ILE A 287 4.40 -8.88 2.86
N ASP A 288 3.12 -9.18 2.63
CA ASP A 288 2.49 -10.44 3.05
C ASP A 288 1.79 -11.09 1.85
N LYS A 289 2.58 -11.44 0.85
CA LYS A 289 2.07 -12.01 -0.38
C LYS A 289 2.13 -13.52 -0.31
N ALA A 290 0.97 -14.17 -0.39
CA ALA A 290 0.92 -15.64 -0.51
C ALA A 290 1.74 -16.17 -1.70
N MET A 291 1.77 -15.42 -2.81
CA MET A 291 2.54 -15.69 -4.03
C MET A 291 2.97 -14.38 -4.70
N ASN A 292 3.91 -14.45 -5.67
CA ASN A 292 4.35 -13.32 -6.50
C ASN A 292 5.11 -12.22 -5.75
N THR A 293 5.34 -11.11 -6.46
CA THR A 293 6.23 -10.02 -6.05
C THR A 293 5.46 -8.72 -5.84
N ALA A 294 5.74 -7.99 -4.76
CA ALA A 294 5.49 -6.56 -4.68
C ALA A 294 6.79 -5.83 -5.05
N SER A 295 6.75 -5.01 -6.09
CA SER A 295 7.93 -4.29 -6.59
C SER A 295 7.78 -2.80 -6.36
N PHE A 296 8.82 -2.15 -5.84
CA PHE A 296 8.88 -0.70 -5.84
C PHE A 296 8.94 -0.16 -7.27
N GLY A 297 8.02 0.76 -7.61
CA GLY A 297 8.04 1.47 -8.89
C GLY A 297 8.66 2.87 -8.80
N ALA A 298 9.00 3.34 -7.61
CA ALA A 298 9.68 4.59 -7.36
C ALA A 298 10.50 4.53 -6.04
N ASN A 299 11.29 5.56 -5.78
CA ASN A 299 12.06 5.67 -4.54
C ASN A 299 11.16 5.55 -3.30
N ALA A 300 11.65 4.88 -2.26
CA ALA A 300 10.89 4.68 -1.04
C ALA A 300 11.71 4.95 0.21
N THR A 301 11.06 5.45 1.25
CA THR A 301 11.60 5.50 2.61
C THR A 301 10.64 4.77 3.54
N VAL A 302 11.17 3.98 4.46
CA VAL A 302 10.41 3.33 5.53
C VAL A 302 10.96 3.86 6.86
N ASN A 303 10.20 4.73 7.53
CA ASN A 303 10.64 5.38 8.77
C ASN A 303 10.72 4.40 9.96
N GLY A 304 9.86 3.39 9.96
CA GLY A 304 9.83 2.31 10.93
C GLY A 304 10.35 1.00 10.33
N ASN A 305 9.70 -0.10 10.71
CA ASN A 305 10.10 -1.44 10.32
C ASN A 305 9.59 -1.81 8.92
N LEU A 306 10.43 -2.56 8.20
CA LEU A 306 10.09 -3.26 6.97
C LEU A 306 9.98 -4.76 7.28
N THR A 307 8.82 -5.35 7.03
CA THR A 307 8.59 -6.78 7.28
C THR A 307 8.19 -7.49 5.99
N ILE A 308 8.87 -8.58 5.66
CA ILE A 308 8.52 -9.47 4.55
C ILE A 308 8.12 -10.80 5.16
N THR A 309 6.83 -10.96 5.43
CA THR A 309 6.27 -12.17 6.06
C THR A 309 6.25 -13.32 5.06
N SER A 310 5.87 -13.04 3.81
CA SER A 310 5.69 -14.04 2.76
C SER A 310 5.86 -13.41 1.37
N GLY A 311 6.09 -14.26 0.36
CA GLY A 311 6.28 -13.84 -1.03
C GLY A 311 7.57 -13.05 -1.25
N THR A 312 7.60 -12.21 -2.29
CA THR A 312 8.81 -11.47 -2.67
C THR A 312 8.61 -9.96 -2.61
N LEU A 313 9.56 -9.26 -1.99
CA LEU A 313 9.80 -7.83 -2.20
C LEU A 313 10.85 -7.65 -3.29
N GLY A 314 10.46 -7.03 -4.40
CA GLY A 314 11.34 -6.66 -5.50
C GLY A 314 11.82 -5.21 -5.37
N ILE A 315 13.14 -5.01 -5.35
CA ILE A 315 13.74 -3.67 -5.36
C ILE A 315 14.47 -3.49 -6.68
N VAL A 316 13.86 -2.72 -7.59
CA VAL A 316 14.27 -2.64 -9.00
C VAL A 316 14.58 -1.20 -9.39
N GLY A 317 15.86 -0.84 -9.39
CA GLY A 317 16.33 0.45 -9.94
C GLY A 317 15.91 1.69 -9.15
N VAL A 318 15.58 1.51 -7.86
CA VAL A 318 15.12 2.59 -6.97
C VAL A 318 16.04 2.76 -5.78
N THR A 319 16.01 3.95 -5.19
CA THR A 319 16.59 4.20 -3.87
C THR A 319 15.63 3.74 -2.79
N ILE A 320 16.12 2.99 -1.80
CA ILE A 320 15.38 2.63 -0.59
C ILE A 320 16.21 2.96 0.64
N THR A 321 15.56 3.55 1.64
CA THR A 321 16.10 3.70 2.99
C THR A 321 15.11 3.12 3.99
N VAL A 322 15.56 2.19 4.82
CA VAL A 322 14.79 1.67 5.95
C VAL A 322 15.45 2.18 7.23
N ALA A 323 14.72 2.92 8.05
CA ALA A 323 15.24 3.47 9.30
C ALA A 323 15.11 2.48 10.46
N GLY A 324 14.00 1.73 10.54
CA GLY A 324 13.80 0.65 11.52
C GLY A 324 14.43 -0.68 11.11
N THR A 325 13.98 -1.77 11.75
CA THR A 325 14.47 -3.13 11.44
C THR A 325 13.95 -3.62 10.10
N THR A 326 14.66 -4.57 9.51
CA THR A 326 14.19 -5.32 8.34
C THR A 326 14.12 -6.80 8.66
N ASP A 327 12.92 -7.35 8.65
CA ASP A 327 12.65 -8.74 9.04
C ASP A 327 12.16 -9.55 7.82
N ILE A 328 12.92 -10.57 7.43
CA ILE A 328 12.73 -11.30 6.17
C ILE A 328 12.44 -12.77 6.46
N THR A 329 11.17 -13.15 6.38
CA THR A 329 10.72 -14.56 6.36
C THR A 329 10.39 -15.01 4.93
N GLY A 330 9.93 -14.08 4.08
CA GLY A 330 9.81 -14.29 2.64
C GLY A 330 11.12 -14.04 1.89
N THR A 331 11.05 -13.38 0.74
CA THR A 331 12.19 -13.11 -0.14
C THR A 331 12.39 -11.62 -0.37
N VAL A 332 13.64 -11.15 -0.31
CA VAL A 332 14.05 -9.85 -0.87
C VAL A 332 14.88 -10.11 -2.13
N THR A 333 14.55 -9.44 -3.23
CA THR A 333 15.32 -9.51 -4.49
C THR A 333 15.78 -8.13 -4.93
N LEU A 334 17.09 -7.98 -5.12
CA LEU A 334 17.74 -6.83 -5.75
C LEU A 334 18.09 -7.21 -7.19
N SER A 335 17.42 -6.58 -8.17
CA SER A 335 17.56 -6.92 -9.59
C SER A 335 18.16 -5.79 -10.45
N SER A 336 18.73 -4.77 -9.83
CA SER A 336 19.37 -3.64 -10.49
C SER A 336 20.47 -3.04 -9.61
N THR A 337 21.53 -2.54 -10.23
CA THR A 337 22.63 -1.83 -9.55
C THR A 337 22.39 -0.32 -9.38
N THR A 338 21.13 0.12 -9.55
CA THR A 338 20.76 1.53 -9.55
C THR A 338 19.96 1.89 -8.31
N GLY A 339 20.25 3.07 -7.77
CA GLY A 339 19.60 3.64 -6.59
C GLY A 339 20.22 3.12 -5.30
N THR A 340 20.36 3.95 -4.29
CA THR A 340 21.06 3.53 -3.07
C THR A 340 20.20 2.60 -2.22
N LYS A 341 20.78 1.54 -1.66
CA LYS A 341 20.11 0.62 -0.71
C LYS A 341 20.72 0.76 0.69
N ILE A 342 20.00 1.43 1.59
CA ILE A 342 20.43 1.63 2.98
C ILE A 342 19.43 0.98 3.94
N PHE A 343 19.94 0.10 4.80
CA PHE A 343 19.20 -0.45 5.92
C PHE A 343 19.86 0.02 7.20
N THR A 344 19.15 0.89 7.93
CA THR A 344 19.69 1.56 9.11
C THR A 344 19.57 0.68 10.34
N GLY A 345 18.40 0.08 10.57
CA GLY A 345 18.24 -0.93 11.61
C GLY A 345 18.82 -2.29 11.20
N LEU A 346 18.80 -3.22 12.17
CA LEU A 346 19.26 -4.58 11.96
C LEU A 346 18.47 -5.26 10.84
N VAL A 347 19.18 -5.93 9.94
CA VAL A 347 18.58 -6.83 8.94
C VAL A 347 18.59 -8.25 9.49
N THR A 348 17.43 -8.87 9.63
CA THR A 348 17.28 -10.26 10.06
C THR A 348 16.67 -11.07 8.94
N ILE A 349 17.41 -12.07 8.47
CA ILE A 349 16.88 -13.09 7.56
C ILE A 349 16.48 -14.27 8.43
N ASN A 350 15.18 -14.40 8.66
CA ASN A 350 14.57 -15.44 9.48
C ASN A 350 14.65 -16.80 8.80
N THR A 351 14.42 -17.87 9.56
CA THR A 351 14.28 -19.23 9.03
C THR A 351 13.29 -19.26 7.86
N GLY A 352 13.68 -19.87 6.75
CA GLY A 352 12.89 -19.88 5.51
C GLY A 352 13.16 -18.67 4.59
N GLY A 353 13.63 -17.55 5.14
CA GLY A 353 13.88 -16.31 4.42
C GLY A 353 15.01 -16.38 3.41
N VAL A 354 14.91 -15.54 2.38
CA VAL A 354 15.86 -15.48 1.26
C VAL A 354 16.28 -14.03 0.98
N TRP A 355 17.58 -13.80 0.91
CA TRP A 355 18.17 -12.59 0.34
C TRP A 355 18.79 -12.90 -1.01
N ASN A 356 18.34 -12.22 -2.06
CA ASN A 356 18.82 -12.44 -3.42
C ASN A 356 19.34 -11.15 -4.07
N ASN A 357 20.66 -11.01 -4.17
CA ASN A 357 21.34 -9.92 -4.85
C ASN A 357 22.16 -10.41 -6.05
N THR A 358 21.56 -11.15 -6.98
CA THR A 358 22.21 -11.57 -8.23
C THR A 358 22.55 -10.40 -9.16
N ALA A 359 21.97 -9.21 -8.93
CA ALA A 359 22.30 -8.01 -9.69
C ALA A 359 23.65 -7.40 -9.33
N ASN A 360 24.30 -7.87 -8.25
CA ASN A 360 25.55 -7.30 -7.74
C ASN A 360 25.39 -5.85 -7.24
N GLU A 361 24.24 -5.55 -6.65
CA GLU A 361 23.95 -4.23 -6.12
C GLU A 361 24.80 -3.92 -4.88
N ALA A 362 25.25 -2.68 -4.73
CA ALA A 362 25.90 -2.23 -3.51
C ALA A 362 24.86 -1.97 -2.40
N VAL A 363 25.15 -2.47 -1.19
CA VAL A 363 24.23 -2.42 -0.05
C VAL A 363 24.94 -1.83 1.16
N THR A 364 24.28 -0.94 1.89
CA THR A 364 24.79 -0.41 3.16
C THR A 364 23.95 -0.91 4.33
N PHE A 365 24.60 -1.56 5.27
CA PHE A 365 24.04 -1.92 6.57
C PHE A 365 24.60 -0.99 7.65
N ARG A 366 23.72 -0.49 8.51
CA ARG A 366 24.10 0.35 9.67
C ARG A 366 23.66 -0.23 11.02
N GLY A 367 22.85 -1.28 10.99
CA GLY A 367 22.44 -2.05 12.16
C GLY A 367 23.04 -3.46 12.19
N GLY A 368 23.92 -3.80 11.25
CA GLY A 368 24.42 -5.16 11.05
C GLY A 368 23.42 -6.09 10.33
N ILE A 369 23.74 -7.38 10.32
CA ILE A 369 22.92 -8.43 9.71
C ILE A 369 22.96 -9.73 10.53
N THR A 370 21.80 -10.36 10.68
CA THR A 370 21.65 -11.71 11.24
C THR A 370 21.09 -12.65 10.15
N HIS A 371 21.83 -13.71 9.83
CA HIS A 371 21.42 -14.71 8.84
C HIS A 371 21.06 -16.05 9.49
N ASN A 372 19.75 -16.31 9.59
CA ASN A 372 19.18 -17.59 10.01
C ASN A 372 18.39 -18.26 8.86
N GLY A 373 18.43 -17.65 7.67
CA GLY A 373 17.59 -18.02 6.54
C GLY A 373 18.12 -19.18 5.72
N THR A 374 17.38 -19.46 4.65
CA THR A 374 17.70 -20.53 3.69
C THR A 374 18.86 -20.13 2.78
N THR A 375 18.84 -18.89 2.28
CA THR A 375 19.79 -18.43 1.26
C THR A 375 20.19 -16.97 1.47
N PHE A 376 21.49 -16.70 1.36
CA PHE A 376 22.04 -15.36 1.19
C PHE A 376 22.90 -15.29 -0.09
N THR A 377 22.34 -14.77 -1.17
CA THR A 377 23.08 -14.50 -2.40
C THR A 377 23.54 -13.06 -2.39
N ALA A 378 24.81 -12.83 -2.10
CA ALA A 378 25.38 -11.49 -2.01
C ALA A 378 25.63 -10.82 -3.38
N GLY A 379 25.89 -11.62 -4.43
CA GLY A 379 26.46 -11.09 -5.66
C GLY A 379 27.87 -10.50 -5.44
N THR A 380 28.35 -9.69 -6.38
CA THR A 380 29.67 -9.03 -6.31
C THR A 380 29.63 -7.58 -5.86
N GLY A 381 28.44 -7.04 -5.56
CA GLY A 381 28.30 -5.69 -5.01
C GLY A 381 28.99 -5.55 -3.66
N ALA A 382 29.39 -4.32 -3.32
CA ALA A 382 30.01 -4.05 -2.02
C ALA A 382 28.94 -3.97 -0.92
N TYR A 383 29.18 -4.69 0.18
CA TYR A 383 28.39 -4.61 1.40
C TYR A 383 29.13 -3.74 2.42
N THR A 384 28.60 -2.55 2.67
CA THR A 384 29.23 -1.53 3.49
C THR A 384 28.65 -1.49 4.89
N PHE A 385 29.52 -1.44 5.89
CA PHE A 385 29.20 -1.24 7.31
C PHE A 385 29.89 0.05 7.76
N ASP A 386 29.12 1.11 8.04
CA ASP A 386 29.68 2.48 8.18
C ASP A 386 29.22 3.30 9.40
N THR A 387 28.29 2.80 10.20
CA THR A 387 27.68 3.58 11.29
C THR A 387 27.52 2.74 12.55
N ASN A 388 28.02 3.26 13.68
CA ASN A 388 28.09 2.56 14.98
C ASN A 388 28.82 1.21 14.89
N SER A 389 29.16 0.60 16.03
CA SER A 389 29.62 -0.79 16.00
C SER A 389 28.48 -1.72 15.58
N GLN A 390 28.77 -2.65 14.68
CA GLN A 390 27.78 -3.53 14.06
C GLN A 390 28.22 -4.99 14.18
N ALA A 391 27.31 -5.94 13.92
CA ALA A 391 27.62 -7.36 13.90
C ALA A 391 27.11 -8.05 12.62
N ILE A 392 27.86 -9.05 12.17
CA ILE A 392 27.39 -10.10 11.26
C ILE A 392 27.21 -11.36 12.12
N GLY A 393 25.98 -11.83 12.26
CA GLY A 393 25.66 -12.99 13.09
C GLY A 393 24.63 -13.92 12.46
N GLY A 394 24.08 -14.80 13.29
CA GLY A 394 23.08 -15.78 12.91
C GLY A 394 23.61 -17.21 12.86
N THR A 395 22.67 -18.15 12.83
CA THR A 395 22.95 -19.59 12.91
C THR A 395 23.42 -20.19 11.59
N THR A 396 23.21 -19.50 10.47
CA THR A 396 23.60 -19.96 9.13
C THR A 396 24.87 -19.21 8.70
N ALA A 397 25.86 -19.96 8.19
CA ALA A 397 27.07 -19.35 7.64
C ALA A 397 26.73 -18.36 6.52
N ILE A 398 27.47 -17.27 6.43
CA ILE A 398 27.22 -16.19 5.48
C ILE A 398 28.45 -15.96 4.59
N SER A 399 28.21 -15.78 3.29
CA SER A 399 29.25 -15.50 2.29
C SER A 399 28.98 -14.16 1.63
N ILE A 400 29.91 -13.22 1.80
CA ILE A 400 29.84 -11.87 1.25
C ILE A 400 31.14 -11.59 0.50
N PRO A 401 31.14 -11.57 -0.85
CA PRO A 401 32.35 -11.39 -1.62
C PRO A 401 33.15 -10.14 -1.29
N ASN A 402 32.46 -9.00 -1.18
CA ASN A 402 33.05 -7.70 -0.94
C ASN A 402 32.44 -7.08 0.32
N VAL A 403 33.21 -7.08 1.42
CA VAL A 403 32.85 -6.43 2.68
C VAL A 403 33.68 -5.18 2.83
N THR A 404 33.03 -4.03 3.00
CA THR A 404 33.68 -2.74 3.29
C THR A 404 33.30 -2.28 4.69
N VAL A 405 34.28 -2.10 5.56
CA VAL A 405 34.08 -1.59 6.93
C VAL A 405 34.67 -0.20 7.02
N THR A 406 33.86 0.82 7.29
CA THR A 406 34.29 2.23 7.26
C THR A 406 34.07 2.88 8.61
N GLY A 407 35.15 3.29 9.28
CA GLY A 407 35.07 4.08 10.52
C GLY A 407 34.43 3.38 11.73
N VAL A 408 34.15 2.07 11.65
CA VAL A 408 33.49 1.29 12.70
C VAL A 408 34.25 0.00 13.03
N THR A 409 33.91 -0.63 14.15
CA THR A 409 34.28 -2.01 14.45
C THR A 409 33.12 -2.92 14.10
N LEU A 410 33.34 -3.82 13.15
CA LEU A 410 32.40 -4.88 12.78
C LEU A 410 32.72 -6.15 13.57
N THR A 411 31.73 -6.75 14.20
CA THR A 411 31.89 -8.03 14.91
C THR A 411 31.44 -9.17 13.99
N ASN A 412 32.25 -10.23 13.87
CA ASN A 412 31.84 -11.47 13.26
C ASN A 412 31.40 -12.46 14.35
N ASP A 413 30.11 -12.74 14.45
CA ASP A 413 29.50 -13.67 15.40
C ASP A 413 29.01 -14.96 14.71
N THR A 414 29.54 -15.28 13.54
CA THR A 414 29.17 -16.47 12.77
C THR A 414 30.33 -16.98 11.89
N THR A 415 30.08 -18.01 11.07
CA THR A 415 31.00 -18.36 9.99
C THR A 415 30.84 -17.36 8.84
N LEU A 416 31.79 -16.43 8.71
CA LEU A 416 31.83 -15.42 7.65
C LEU A 416 32.85 -15.82 6.57
N THR A 417 32.42 -15.83 5.31
CA THR A 417 33.31 -16.01 4.16
C THR A 417 33.38 -14.74 3.33
N VAL A 418 34.59 -14.20 3.16
CA VAL A 418 34.88 -13.06 2.28
C VAL A 418 35.81 -13.51 1.16
N ASN A 419 35.23 -13.75 -0.02
CA ASN A 419 35.97 -14.40 -1.11
C ASN A 419 36.78 -13.43 -2.00
N THR A 420 36.46 -12.12 -2.00
CA THR A 420 37.06 -11.15 -2.93
C THR A 420 37.84 -10.06 -2.18
N ALA A 421 37.19 -9.31 -1.29
CA ALA A 421 37.86 -8.25 -0.53
C ALA A 421 37.17 -7.96 0.80
N LEU A 422 37.95 -7.93 1.88
CA LEU A 422 37.61 -7.33 3.16
C LEU A 422 38.38 -6.01 3.27
N SER A 423 37.72 -4.86 3.08
CA SER A 423 38.37 -3.56 2.89
C SER A 423 37.80 -2.46 3.79
N GLY A 424 38.37 -1.26 3.70
CA GLY A 424 37.88 -0.05 4.34
C GLY A 424 38.71 0.42 5.53
N THR A 425 38.34 1.56 6.12
CA THR A 425 39.11 2.23 7.19
C THR A 425 38.78 1.72 8.60
N GLY A 426 37.78 0.85 8.73
CA GLY A 426 37.32 0.27 10.00
C GLY A 426 38.09 -0.98 10.43
N GLY A 427 37.58 -1.62 11.47
CA GLY A 427 38.13 -2.84 12.06
C GLY A 427 37.16 -4.02 12.03
N LEU A 428 37.68 -5.24 12.13
CA LEU A 428 36.90 -6.46 12.32
C LEU A 428 37.33 -7.14 13.64
N THR A 429 36.37 -7.53 14.47
CA THR A 429 36.58 -8.35 15.68
C THR A 429 35.92 -9.70 15.49
N GLN A 430 36.62 -10.79 15.82
CA GLN A 430 36.04 -12.13 15.85
C GLN A 430 35.35 -12.42 17.18
N GLY A 431 34.14 -12.98 17.12
CA GLY A 431 33.44 -13.56 18.26
C GLY A 431 34.08 -14.86 18.76
N SER A 432 33.46 -15.50 19.75
CA SER A 432 33.93 -16.78 20.30
C SER A 432 33.42 -17.97 19.49
N GLY A 433 34.29 -18.93 19.17
CA GLY A 433 33.89 -20.18 18.50
C GLY A 433 33.57 -20.03 17.00
N VAL A 434 33.82 -18.85 16.44
CA VAL A 434 33.43 -18.49 15.06
C VAL A 434 34.59 -18.64 14.08
N VAL A 435 34.27 -18.53 12.80
CA VAL A 435 35.22 -18.72 11.70
C VAL A 435 35.18 -17.54 10.74
N LEU A 436 36.36 -17.04 10.36
CA LEU A 436 36.53 -16.11 9.25
C LEU A 436 37.31 -16.77 8.12
N ASN A 437 36.67 -16.93 6.96
CA ASN A 437 37.32 -17.42 5.74
C ASN A 437 37.65 -16.25 4.82
N LEU A 438 38.94 -16.04 4.56
CA LEU A 438 39.46 -15.01 3.65
C LEU A 438 39.94 -15.67 2.36
N GLY A 439 39.12 -15.60 1.31
CA GLY A 439 39.50 -15.97 -0.06
C GLY A 439 40.11 -14.80 -0.86
N GLY A 440 39.98 -13.59 -0.35
CA GLY A 440 40.35 -12.34 -1.00
C GLY A 440 41.44 -11.53 -0.28
N SER A 441 41.57 -10.24 -0.62
CA SER A 441 42.44 -9.32 0.11
C SER A 441 41.84 -8.94 1.47
N SER A 442 42.70 -8.58 2.44
CA SER A 442 42.31 -8.02 3.75
C SER A 442 42.99 -6.67 3.96
N GLY A 443 42.27 -5.61 3.61
CA GLY A 443 42.71 -4.21 3.64
C GLY A 443 42.07 -3.37 4.74
N ILE A 444 41.35 -3.96 5.70
CA ILE A 444 40.84 -3.28 6.89
C ILE A 444 41.98 -2.76 7.79
N THR A 445 41.71 -1.71 8.58
CA THR A 445 42.70 -1.09 9.47
C THR A 445 43.14 -2.06 10.57
N SER A 446 42.19 -2.62 11.32
CA SER A 446 42.46 -3.57 12.42
C SER A 446 41.71 -4.89 12.25
N LEU A 447 42.34 -5.98 12.68
CA LEU A 447 41.70 -7.28 12.84
C LEU A 447 42.01 -7.76 14.26
N ASP A 448 41.00 -7.82 15.12
CA ASP A 448 41.11 -8.50 16.42
C ASP A 448 40.61 -9.94 16.27
N ALA A 449 41.56 -10.85 16.12
CA ALA A 449 41.34 -12.29 16.05
C ALA A 449 41.96 -13.02 17.25
N SER A 450 42.34 -12.28 18.30
CA SER A 450 43.15 -12.80 19.41
C SER A 450 42.32 -13.29 20.59
N VAL A 451 41.08 -12.82 20.70
CA VAL A 451 40.16 -13.07 21.81
C VAL A 451 39.28 -14.30 21.52
N ASN A 452 39.10 -15.16 22.54
CA ASN A 452 38.31 -16.39 22.50
C ASN A 452 38.80 -17.44 21.48
N SER A 453 38.33 -18.70 21.56
CA SER A 453 38.71 -19.71 20.56
C SER A 453 38.01 -19.45 19.22
N ASN A 454 38.59 -18.62 18.36
CA ASN A 454 38.13 -18.37 17.00
C ASN A 454 39.18 -18.83 15.97
N THR A 455 38.76 -18.99 14.72
CA THR A 455 39.65 -19.42 13.64
C THR A 455 39.59 -18.47 12.46
N VAL A 456 40.77 -18.02 12.00
CA VAL A 456 40.91 -17.30 10.73
C VAL A 456 41.58 -18.20 9.70
N ASN A 457 40.93 -18.39 8.56
CA ASN A 457 41.40 -19.20 7.46
C ASN A 457 41.77 -18.31 6.26
N TYR A 458 42.97 -18.46 5.73
CA TYR A 458 43.36 -17.91 4.42
C TYR A 458 43.21 -18.99 3.34
N THR A 459 42.30 -18.77 2.39
CA THR A 459 41.78 -19.85 1.52
C THR A 459 41.90 -19.58 0.02
N SER A 460 42.50 -18.47 -0.41
CA SER A 460 42.55 -18.16 -1.85
C SER A 460 43.36 -19.20 -2.63
N THR A 461 42.73 -19.79 -3.65
CA THR A 461 43.34 -20.76 -4.59
C THR A 461 43.77 -20.10 -5.91
N THR A 462 43.34 -18.86 -6.17
CA THR A 462 43.61 -18.13 -7.40
C THR A 462 44.76 -17.13 -7.25
N ALA A 463 44.94 -16.56 -6.05
CA ALA A 463 45.94 -15.53 -5.78
C ALA A 463 46.75 -15.79 -4.51
N ALA A 464 47.96 -15.22 -4.48
CA ALA A 464 48.71 -15.06 -3.24
C ALA A 464 47.95 -14.11 -2.30
N GLN A 465 48.11 -14.29 -0.99
CA GLN A 465 47.51 -13.41 0.01
C GLN A 465 48.56 -12.89 0.97
N THR A 466 48.36 -11.66 1.43
CA THR A 466 49.07 -11.14 2.60
C THR A 466 48.28 -11.52 3.85
N VAL A 467 48.92 -12.25 4.78
CA VAL A 467 48.38 -12.50 6.11
C VAL A 467 48.45 -11.20 6.89
N LYS A 468 47.32 -10.77 7.47
CA LYS A 468 47.22 -9.51 8.19
C LYS A 468 48.09 -9.60 9.44
N GLY A 469 48.95 -8.60 9.64
CA GLY A 469 49.74 -8.49 10.86
C GLY A 469 48.86 -8.25 12.08
N THR A 470 48.59 -9.29 12.86
CA THR A 470 47.85 -9.24 14.13
C THR A 470 48.15 -10.51 14.93
N ALA A 471 47.59 -10.59 16.15
CA ALA A 471 47.51 -11.82 16.91
C ALA A 471 46.25 -12.61 16.51
N TYR A 472 46.42 -13.92 16.33
CA TYR A 472 45.35 -14.86 16.04
C TYR A 472 45.17 -15.81 17.21
N HIS A 473 43.94 -16.28 17.47
CA HIS A 473 43.72 -17.47 18.28
C HIS A 473 44.12 -18.70 17.46
N HIS A 474 43.31 -19.14 16.50
CA HIS A 474 43.70 -20.14 15.51
C HIS A 474 43.93 -19.50 14.14
N LEU A 475 44.99 -19.93 13.45
CA LEU A 475 45.32 -19.50 12.08
C LEU A 475 45.48 -20.71 11.17
N THR A 476 44.70 -20.76 10.10
CA THR A 476 44.82 -21.79 9.06
C THR A 476 45.22 -21.20 7.72
N ILE A 477 46.20 -21.82 7.07
CA ILE A 477 46.55 -21.59 5.67
C ILE A 477 46.10 -22.80 4.86
N ASN A 478 45.13 -22.58 3.97
CA ASN A 478 44.62 -23.60 3.06
C ASN A 478 44.58 -23.06 1.63
N LYS A 479 45.77 -22.88 1.05
CA LYS A 479 45.98 -22.16 -0.21
C LYS A 479 46.64 -23.05 -1.25
N SER A 480 45.96 -24.10 -1.69
CA SER A 480 46.52 -25.06 -2.66
C SER A 480 47.19 -24.36 -3.85
N GLY A 481 48.50 -24.63 -4.03
CA GLY A 481 49.32 -24.07 -5.11
C GLY A 481 49.63 -22.56 -5.01
N ARG A 482 49.26 -21.86 -3.94
CA ARG A 482 49.49 -20.42 -3.72
C ARG A 482 50.27 -20.15 -2.42
N THR A 483 50.73 -18.92 -2.26
CA THR A 483 51.50 -18.47 -1.08
C THR A 483 50.67 -17.52 -0.21
N ALA A 484 50.69 -17.72 1.11
CA ALA A 484 50.35 -16.74 2.13
C ALA A 484 51.66 -16.10 2.62
N THR A 485 51.83 -14.79 2.47
CA THR A 485 53.00 -14.07 2.96
C THR A 485 52.62 -13.25 4.18
N LEU A 486 53.41 -13.30 5.27
CA LEU A 486 53.15 -12.44 6.42
C LEU A 486 53.26 -10.95 6.05
N GLY A 487 52.29 -10.16 6.50
CA GLY A 487 52.29 -8.70 6.30
C GLY A 487 52.99 -7.92 7.42
N ALA A 488 53.11 -8.50 8.60
CA ALA A 488 53.91 -8.01 9.72
C ALA A 488 54.27 -9.18 10.66
N ALA A 489 54.92 -8.91 11.79
CA ALA A 489 55.08 -9.92 12.83
C ALA A 489 53.71 -10.44 13.30
N THR A 490 53.62 -11.76 13.49
CA THR A 490 52.35 -12.45 13.80
C THR A 490 52.53 -13.39 14.97
N THR A 491 51.55 -13.40 15.87
CA THR A 491 51.44 -14.38 16.96
C THR A 491 50.20 -15.22 16.74
N VAL A 492 50.32 -16.54 16.92
CA VAL A 492 49.21 -17.48 16.94
C VAL A 492 49.15 -18.09 18.34
N ASN A 493 48.13 -17.71 19.11
CA ASN A 493 48.00 -18.07 20.53
C ASN A 493 47.56 -19.53 20.71
N GLY A 494 46.74 -20.04 19.80
CA GLY A 494 46.36 -21.44 19.69
C GLY A 494 47.04 -22.11 18.50
N ASP A 495 46.31 -22.96 17.80
CA ASP A 495 46.84 -23.77 16.71
C ASP A 495 47.16 -22.97 15.43
N LEU A 496 48.34 -23.24 14.87
CA LEU A 496 48.75 -22.86 13.53
C LEU A 496 48.66 -24.09 12.62
N THR A 497 47.82 -24.03 11.59
CA THR A 497 47.66 -25.12 10.62
C THR A 497 47.97 -24.66 9.20
N VAL A 498 48.78 -25.42 8.46
CA VAL A 498 49.00 -25.26 7.03
C VAL A 498 48.59 -26.55 6.35
N THR A 499 47.35 -26.59 5.82
CA THR A 499 46.80 -27.79 5.17
C THR A 499 47.13 -27.86 3.68
N ALA A 500 47.41 -26.72 3.06
CA ALA A 500 47.84 -26.64 1.66
C ALA A 500 48.49 -25.28 1.35
N GLY A 501 49.44 -25.28 0.40
CA GLY A 501 50.13 -24.07 -0.04
C GLY A 501 51.39 -23.77 0.75
N THR A 502 51.86 -22.53 0.66
CA THR A 502 53.08 -22.09 1.36
C THR A 502 52.76 -20.94 2.30
N LEU A 503 53.17 -21.05 3.57
CA LEU A 503 53.26 -19.92 4.49
C LEU A 503 54.69 -19.33 4.42
N ASN A 504 54.81 -18.14 3.86
CA ASN A 504 56.06 -17.40 3.72
C ASN A 504 56.17 -16.32 4.81
N THR A 505 57.10 -16.48 5.74
CA THR A 505 57.35 -15.50 6.81
C THR A 505 58.22 -14.33 6.36
N SER A 506 58.88 -14.42 5.20
CA SER A 506 59.93 -13.49 4.80
C SER A 506 60.95 -13.28 5.93
N THR A 507 61.27 -12.05 6.31
CA THR A 507 62.09 -11.69 7.46
C THR A 507 61.29 -11.41 8.74
N LEU A 508 59.97 -11.64 8.72
CA LEU A 508 59.07 -11.30 9.82
C LEU A 508 58.99 -12.43 10.85
N ALA A 509 58.83 -12.07 12.11
CA ALA A 509 58.67 -13.04 13.20
C ALA A 509 57.29 -13.71 13.17
N LEU A 510 57.28 -15.03 13.32
CA LEU A 510 56.07 -15.82 13.56
C LEU A 510 56.23 -16.56 14.89
N THR A 511 55.35 -16.28 15.84
CA THR A 511 55.30 -16.98 17.13
C THR A 511 54.07 -17.87 17.16
N ALA A 512 54.25 -19.20 17.20
CA ALA A 512 53.17 -20.17 17.37
C ALA A 512 53.24 -20.75 18.79
N ASN A 513 52.23 -20.47 19.61
CA ASN A 513 52.16 -20.89 21.01
C ASN A 513 51.40 -22.21 21.22
N GLY A 514 50.51 -22.57 20.28
CA GLY A 514 49.76 -23.84 20.29
C GLY A 514 50.34 -24.92 19.37
N LEU A 515 49.50 -25.87 18.96
CA LEU A 515 49.93 -26.95 18.05
C LEU A 515 50.25 -26.38 16.67
N THR A 516 51.35 -26.86 16.07
CA THR A 516 51.74 -26.49 14.71
C THR A 516 51.65 -27.71 13.81
N ASN A 517 50.70 -27.69 12.87
CA ASN A 517 50.47 -28.78 11.91
C ASN A 517 50.72 -28.27 10.49
N ILE A 518 51.76 -28.78 9.82
CA ILE A 518 52.13 -28.40 8.46
C ILE A 518 52.20 -29.67 7.62
N THR A 519 51.43 -29.72 6.53
CA THR A 519 51.34 -30.87 5.61
C THR A 519 51.84 -30.55 4.21
#